data_AF-A0A3D2HWM8-F1
#
_entry.id   AF-A0A3D2HWM8-F1
#
_cell.length_a   1.000
_cell.length_b   1.000
_cell.length_c   1.000
_cell.angle_alpha   90.00
_cell.angle_beta   90.00
_cell.angle_gamma   90.00
#
_symmetry.space_group_name_H-M   'P 1'
#
loop_
_entity.id
_entity.type
_entity.pdbx_description
1 polymer ?
#
loop_
_entity_poly.entity_id
_entity_poly.type
_entity_poly.pdbx_seq_one_letter_code
_entity_poly.pdbx_strand_id
1 'polypeptide(L)'
;NFNNVPLALDTANKRAIEAGIKVYNRTNGKPIVNSADAGSRISNIDLAAANDAICIALCSADGIAKDNDERMKHCHNMLERGMSLGMEATDLWFDPLFLVVKGMQDKQMEVLEAIKLFSSEGLKSTGGLSNNSNGAPKALRPIMDSALVAMAMMQGLTSAIVNPNDQRLMETIKSCDIFKNHVLYSDSYLEL
;
A
#
# COMPACT_ATOMS: atom_id res chain seq x y z
N ASN A 1 13.48 3.05 19.58
CA ASN A 1 12.41 4.06 19.54
C ASN A 1 12.08 4.38 18.10
N PHE A 2 10.87 4.07 17.63
CA PHE A 2 10.37 4.38 16.28
C PHE A 2 9.94 5.87 16.15
N ASN A 3 10.68 6.78 16.79
CA ASN A 3 10.34 8.21 16.84
C ASN A 3 10.88 9.01 15.64
N ASN A 4 11.31 8.34 14.58
CA ASN A 4 12.00 8.90 13.43
C ASN A 4 11.33 8.55 12.08
N VAL A 5 10.11 8.00 12.10
CA VAL A 5 9.36 7.60 10.90
C VAL A 5 7.93 8.13 10.95
N PRO A 6 7.28 8.37 9.79
CA PRO A 6 5.85 8.66 9.74
C PRO A 6 5.00 7.55 10.37
N LEU A 7 3.84 7.92 10.92
CA LEU A 7 2.88 6.96 11.47
C LEU A 7 1.70 6.73 10.53
N ALA A 8 1.36 5.46 10.31
CA ALA A 8 0.11 5.05 9.67
C ALA A 8 -0.98 4.86 10.72
N LEU A 9 -2.04 5.66 10.62
CA LEU A 9 -3.21 5.61 11.49
C LEU A 9 -4.24 4.66 10.89
N ASP A 10 -4.22 3.41 11.35
CA ASP A 10 -5.01 2.30 10.82
C ASP A 10 -6.27 2.04 11.64
N THR A 11 -7.39 2.61 11.19
CA THR A 11 -8.71 2.38 11.78
C THR A 11 -9.83 2.85 10.86
N ALA A 12 -10.98 2.20 10.91
CA ALA A 12 -12.19 2.67 10.24
C ALA A 12 -12.84 3.90 10.95
N ASN A 13 -12.41 4.23 12.17
CA ASN A 13 -12.99 5.34 12.94
C ASN A 13 -12.34 6.68 12.56
N LYS A 14 -13.05 7.46 11.73
CA LYS A 14 -12.61 8.79 11.30
C LYS A 14 -12.21 9.73 12.46
N ARG A 15 -12.97 9.73 13.57
CA ARG A 15 -12.66 10.57 14.74
C ARG A 15 -11.37 10.15 15.45
N ALA A 16 -11.05 8.86 15.43
CA ALA A 16 -9.79 8.36 15.99
C ALA A 16 -8.59 8.78 15.13
N ILE A 17 -8.73 8.76 13.80
CA ILE A 17 -7.72 9.29 12.88
C ILE A 17 -7.49 10.78 13.14
N GLU A 18 -8.57 11.58 13.20
CA GLU A 18 -8.51 13.02 13.52
C GLU A 18 -7.78 13.30 14.83
N ALA A 19 -8.13 12.56 15.89
CA ALA A 19 -7.48 12.69 17.20
C ALA A 19 -5.98 12.33 17.13
N GLY A 20 -5.62 11.29 16.39
CA GLY A 20 -4.24 10.88 16.17
C GLY A 20 -3.42 11.94 15.43
N ILE A 21 -3.97 12.49 14.34
CA ILE A 21 -3.33 13.58 13.57
C ILE A 21 -3.11 14.82 14.44
N LYS A 22 -4.06 15.17 15.30
CA LYS A 22 -3.96 16.37 16.17
C LYS A 22 -2.74 16.34 17.10
N VAL A 23 -2.32 15.16 17.54
CA VAL A 23 -1.17 14.98 18.44
C VAL A 23 0.09 14.49 17.73
N TYR A 24 0.04 14.30 16.42
CA TYR A 24 1.13 13.74 15.64
C TYR A 24 2.29 14.74 15.47
N ASN A 25 3.52 14.27 15.65
CA ASN A 25 4.72 15.07 15.44
C ASN A 25 5.08 15.15 13.95
N ARG A 26 4.80 16.30 13.33
CA ARG A 26 5.04 16.55 11.90
C ARG A 26 6.52 16.61 11.49
N THR A 27 7.46 16.71 12.43
CA THR A 27 8.90 16.65 12.08
C THR A 27 9.30 15.31 11.47
N ASN A 28 8.47 14.27 11.65
CA ASN A 28 8.71 12.92 11.14
C ASN A 28 8.12 12.69 9.73
N GLY A 29 7.63 13.74 9.05
CA GLY A 29 6.96 13.66 7.75
C GLY A 29 5.44 13.70 7.88
N LYS A 30 4.71 13.58 6.75
CA LYS A 30 3.24 13.57 6.74
C LYS A 30 2.69 12.33 7.45
N PRO A 31 1.65 12.42 8.30
CA PRO A 31 0.97 11.23 8.80
C PRO A 31 0.30 10.49 7.63
N ILE A 32 0.08 9.19 7.79
CA ILE A 32 -0.59 8.35 6.79
C ILE A 32 -1.97 7.94 7.31
N VAL A 33 -3.01 8.26 6.56
CA VAL A 33 -4.39 7.83 6.82
C VAL A 33 -4.61 6.46 6.18
N ASN A 34 -4.90 5.44 6.99
CA ASN A 34 -5.22 4.09 6.53
C ASN A 34 -6.65 3.71 6.98
N SER A 35 -7.66 3.80 6.11
CA SER A 35 -7.64 4.14 4.69
C SER A 35 -8.90 4.90 4.27
N ALA A 36 -8.92 5.40 3.03
CA ALA A 36 -10.15 5.69 2.29
C ALA A 36 -10.51 4.53 1.35
N ASP A 37 -11.76 4.48 0.91
CA ASP A 37 -12.23 3.64 -0.18
C ASP A 37 -13.13 4.47 -1.12
N ALA A 38 -13.48 3.94 -2.28
CA ALA A 38 -14.37 4.60 -3.23
C ALA A 38 -15.86 4.47 -2.86
N GLY A 39 -16.17 4.09 -1.62
CA GLY A 39 -17.51 3.92 -1.09
C GLY A 39 -17.71 4.74 0.20
N SER A 40 -18.11 4.06 1.27
CA SER A 40 -18.50 4.71 2.52
C SER A 40 -17.40 5.52 3.22
N ARG A 41 -16.12 5.27 2.93
CA ARG A 41 -14.98 5.96 3.56
C ARG A 41 -14.28 6.98 2.66
N ILE A 42 -14.87 7.34 1.50
CA ILE A 42 -14.25 8.30 0.57
C ILE A 42 -13.93 9.65 1.22
N SER A 43 -14.70 10.08 2.23
CA SER A 43 -14.46 11.32 2.97
C SER A 43 -13.19 11.31 3.84
N ASN A 44 -12.48 10.18 3.94
CA ASN A 44 -11.15 10.13 4.55
C ASN A 44 -10.08 10.78 3.65
N ILE A 45 -10.33 10.91 2.34
CA ILE A 45 -9.51 11.74 1.44
C ILE A 45 -9.62 13.21 1.86
N ASP A 46 -10.84 13.69 2.16
CA ASP A 46 -11.05 15.06 2.64
C ASP A 46 -10.31 15.32 3.96
N LEU A 47 -10.33 14.32 4.86
CA LEU A 47 -9.59 14.38 6.11
C LEU A 47 -8.09 14.46 5.85
N ALA A 48 -7.55 13.65 4.94
CA ALA A 48 -6.15 13.65 4.60
C ALA A 48 -5.72 14.98 3.98
N ALA A 49 -6.48 15.50 3.02
CA ALA A 49 -6.25 16.78 2.38
C ALA A 49 -6.23 17.94 3.38
N ALA A 50 -7.24 18.01 4.25
CA ALA A 50 -7.34 19.06 5.28
C ALA A 50 -6.19 19.04 6.30
N ASN A 51 -5.46 17.93 6.38
CA ASN A 51 -4.39 17.73 7.34
C ASN A 51 -3.00 17.56 6.71
N ASP A 52 -2.83 17.81 5.42
CA ASP A 52 -1.57 17.56 4.70
C ASP A 52 -1.00 16.16 5.06
N ALA A 53 -1.84 15.14 4.86
CA ALA A 53 -1.55 13.75 5.15
C ALA A 53 -1.53 12.93 3.86
N ILE A 54 -0.76 11.84 3.88
CA ILE A 54 -0.85 10.80 2.86
C ILE A 54 -2.12 9.99 3.11
N CYS A 55 -2.81 9.53 2.06
CA CYS A 55 -3.95 8.63 2.18
C CYS A 55 -3.69 7.32 1.43
N ILE A 56 -3.86 6.20 2.13
CA ILE A 56 -4.00 4.90 1.47
C ILE A 56 -5.43 4.84 0.90
N ALA A 57 -5.53 4.66 -0.41
CA ALA A 57 -6.78 4.70 -1.16
C ALA A 57 -7.09 3.30 -1.72
N LEU A 58 -7.98 2.58 -1.05
CA LEU A 58 -8.39 1.24 -1.47
C LEU A 58 -9.21 1.34 -2.76
N CYS A 59 -8.75 0.70 -3.84
CA CYS A 59 -9.41 0.67 -5.14
C CYS A 59 -10.60 -0.31 -5.14
N SER A 60 -11.51 -0.08 -4.20
CA SER A 60 -12.71 -0.84 -3.90
C SER A 60 -13.79 0.11 -3.36
N ALA A 61 -15.06 -0.27 -3.46
CA ALA A 61 -16.14 0.37 -2.71
C ALA A 61 -16.48 -0.48 -1.47
N ASP A 62 -17.76 -0.83 -1.26
CA ASP A 62 -18.20 -1.67 -0.14
C ASP A 62 -17.93 -3.19 -0.36
N GLY A 63 -17.09 -3.54 -1.34
CA GLY A 63 -16.73 -4.91 -1.70
C GLY A 63 -15.53 -4.99 -2.63
N ILE A 64 -15.08 -6.21 -2.95
CA ILE A 64 -13.95 -6.44 -3.85
C ILE A 64 -14.35 -6.02 -5.27
N ALA A 65 -13.51 -5.22 -5.93
CA ALA A 65 -13.68 -4.87 -7.33
C ALA A 65 -13.69 -6.14 -8.21
N LYS A 66 -14.61 -6.18 -9.17
CA LYS A 66 -14.84 -7.29 -10.08
C LYS A 66 -13.62 -7.59 -10.95
N ASP A 67 -13.00 -6.54 -11.46
CA ASP A 67 -11.89 -6.56 -12.41
C ASP A 67 -11.02 -5.29 -12.31
N ASN A 68 -9.97 -5.21 -13.13
CA ASN A 68 -9.05 -4.08 -13.11
C ASN A 68 -9.65 -2.80 -13.71
N ASP A 69 -10.66 -2.89 -14.57
CA ASP A 69 -11.36 -1.71 -15.08
C ASP A 69 -12.10 -1.02 -13.93
N GLU A 70 -12.77 -1.80 -13.07
CA GLU A 70 -13.40 -1.28 -11.86
C GLU A 70 -12.37 -0.72 -10.86
N ARG A 71 -11.22 -1.39 -10.66
CA ARG A 71 -10.13 -0.85 -9.82
C ARG A 71 -9.62 0.50 -10.33
N MET A 72 -9.39 0.64 -11.64
CA MET A 72 -8.92 1.88 -12.24
C MET A 72 -9.98 2.98 -12.15
N LYS A 73 -11.27 2.65 -12.34
CA LYS A 73 -12.37 3.60 -12.11
C LYS A 73 -12.36 4.14 -10.67
N HIS A 74 -12.18 3.27 -9.67
CA HIS A 74 -12.07 3.69 -8.27
C HIS A 74 -10.83 4.55 -8.03
N CYS A 75 -9.68 4.15 -8.59
CA CYS A 75 -8.42 4.89 -8.54
C CYS A 75 -8.60 6.32 -9.07
N HIS A 76 -9.09 6.48 -10.30
CA HIS A 76 -9.28 7.79 -10.94
C HIS A 76 -10.29 8.67 -10.20
N ASN A 77 -11.39 8.09 -9.69
CA ASN A 77 -12.37 8.84 -8.90
C ASN A 77 -11.75 9.42 -7.61
N MET A 78 -11.00 8.60 -6.88
CA MET A 78 -10.33 9.04 -5.65
C MET A 78 -9.19 10.03 -5.93
N LEU A 79 -8.46 9.84 -7.05
CA LEU A 79 -7.44 10.77 -7.52
C LEU A 79 -8.04 12.14 -7.82
N GLU A 80 -9.10 12.20 -8.62
CA GLU A 80 -9.80 13.44 -8.97
C GLU A 80 -10.29 14.17 -7.70
N ARG A 81 -10.88 13.43 -6.76
CA ARG A 81 -11.31 13.99 -5.48
C ARG A 81 -10.15 14.60 -4.71
N GLY A 82 -9.06 13.86 -4.50
CA GLY A 82 -7.89 14.36 -3.77
C GLY A 82 -7.27 15.59 -4.43
N MET A 83 -7.09 15.57 -5.75
CA MET A 83 -6.56 16.69 -6.50
C MET A 83 -7.46 17.94 -6.42
N SER A 84 -8.78 17.77 -6.48
CA SER A 84 -9.73 18.89 -6.32
C SER A 84 -9.66 19.55 -4.94
N LEU A 85 -9.12 18.85 -3.94
CA LEU A 85 -8.91 19.32 -2.57
C LEU A 85 -7.48 19.83 -2.34
N GLY A 86 -6.64 19.86 -3.38
CA GLY A 86 -5.27 20.36 -3.32
C GLY A 86 -4.23 19.32 -2.89
N MET A 87 -4.56 18.02 -2.88
CA MET A 87 -3.56 16.97 -2.69
C MET A 87 -2.72 16.78 -3.96
N GLU A 88 -1.45 16.46 -3.78
CA GLU A 88 -0.61 15.96 -4.86
C GLU A 88 -0.94 14.49 -5.14
N ALA A 89 -0.83 14.05 -6.40
CA ALA A 89 -1.02 12.63 -6.74
C ALA A 89 -0.08 11.71 -5.93
N THR A 90 1.08 12.22 -5.52
CA THR A 90 2.07 11.50 -4.70
C THR A 90 1.69 11.32 -3.22
N ASP A 91 0.64 12.00 -2.76
CA ASP A 91 0.02 11.85 -1.44
C ASP A 91 -1.09 10.79 -1.40
N LEU A 92 -1.48 10.24 -2.56
CA LEU A 92 -2.44 9.14 -2.67
C LEU A 92 -1.70 7.84 -3.00
N TRP A 93 -1.81 6.85 -2.12
CA TRP A 93 -1.19 5.53 -2.31
C TRP A 93 -2.28 4.50 -2.58
N PHE A 94 -2.40 4.06 -3.82
CA PHE A 94 -3.49 3.20 -4.26
C PHE A 94 -3.27 1.74 -3.89
N ASP A 95 -4.27 1.12 -3.26
CA ASP A 95 -4.24 -0.29 -2.86
C ASP A 95 -5.20 -1.10 -3.75
N PRO A 96 -4.70 -2.05 -4.58
CA PRO A 96 -5.54 -2.90 -5.42
C PRO A 96 -6.33 -3.97 -4.65
N LEU A 97 -6.13 -4.04 -3.33
CA LEU A 97 -6.46 -5.11 -2.40
C LEU A 97 -5.70 -6.40 -2.70
N PHE A 98 -4.67 -6.69 -1.89
CA PHE A 98 -4.05 -8.01 -1.87
C PHE A 98 -5.07 -9.05 -1.37
N LEU A 99 -5.52 -9.92 -2.27
CA LEU A 99 -6.58 -10.91 -2.03
C LEU A 99 -6.02 -12.21 -1.49
N VAL A 100 -6.76 -12.86 -0.60
CA VAL A 100 -6.37 -14.15 0.00
C VAL A 100 -6.30 -15.23 -1.08
N VAL A 101 -5.10 -15.76 -1.35
CA VAL A 101 -4.87 -16.79 -2.38
C VAL A 101 -5.74 -18.03 -2.18
N LYS A 102 -6.03 -18.38 -0.92
CA LYS A 102 -6.92 -19.47 -0.57
C LYS A 102 -8.36 -19.08 -0.92
N GLY A 103 -8.81 -19.52 -2.09
CA GLY A 103 -10.16 -19.26 -2.61
C GLY A 103 -10.23 -18.13 -3.64
N MET A 104 -9.14 -17.39 -3.87
CA MET A 104 -9.04 -16.34 -4.90
C MET A 104 -7.70 -16.43 -5.66
N GLN A 105 -7.25 -17.66 -5.95
CA GLN A 105 -5.97 -17.89 -6.63
C GLN A 105 -5.98 -17.35 -8.06
N ASP A 106 -7.12 -17.45 -8.75
CA ASP A 106 -7.37 -16.93 -10.09
C ASP A 106 -7.24 -15.40 -10.17
N LYS A 107 -7.38 -14.70 -9.03
CA LYS A 107 -7.30 -13.23 -8.95
C LYS A 107 -5.91 -12.67 -8.69
N GLN A 108 -4.92 -13.51 -8.38
CA GLN A 108 -3.59 -13.01 -7.98
C GLN A 108 -2.87 -12.26 -9.10
N MET A 109 -3.01 -12.74 -10.35
CA MET A 109 -2.42 -12.05 -11.51
C MET A 109 -3.14 -10.74 -11.84
N GLU A 110 -4.45 -10.64 -11.56
CA GLU A 110 -5.19 -9.37 -11.71
C GLU A 110 -4.66 -8.30 -10.76
N VAL A 111 -4.35 -8.66 -9.49
CA VAL A 111 -3.77 -7.74 -8.50
C VAL A 111 -2.41 -7.22 -8.97
N LEU A 112 -1.54 -8.10 -9.49
CA LEU A 112 -0.25 -7.71 -10.04
C LEU A 112 -0.38 -6.80 -11.27
N GLU A 113 -1.33 -7.07 -12.15
CA GLU A 113 -1.61 -6.20 -13.30
C GLU A 113 -2.17 -4.84 -12.85
N ALA A 114 -2.98 -4.76 -11.79
CA ALA A 114 -3.44 -3.50 -11.24
C ALA A 114 -2.28 -2.63 -10.73
N ILE A 115 -1.29 -3.23 -10.05
CA ILE A 115 -0.07 -2.53 -9.61
C ILE A 115 0.68 -1.94 -10.81
N LYS A 116 0.80 -2.71 -11.89
CA LYS A 116 1.43 -2.26 -13.14
C LYS A 116 0.67 -1.09 -13.77
N LEU A 117 -0.66 -1.16 -13.81
CA LEU A 117 -1.50 -0.08 -14.34
C LEU A 117 -1.29 1.22 -13.54
N PHE A 118 -1.32 1.16 -12.20
CA PHE A 118 -1.02 2.31 -11.36
C PHE A 118 0.38 2.88 -11.65
N SER A 119 1.39 2.02 -11.72
CA SER A 119 2.76 2.43 -12.01
C SER A 119 2.90 3.06 -13.41
N SER A 120 2.14 2.58 -14.40
CA SER A 120 2.18 3.11 -15.77
C SER A 120 1.63 4.55 -15.88
N GLU A 121 0.74 4.93 -14.96
CA GLU A 121 0.24 6.30 -14.81
C GLU A 121 1.12 7.15 -13.86
N GLY A 122 2.22 6.60 -13.35
CA GLY A 122 3.09 7.28 -12.38
C GLY A 122 2.49 7.40 -10.98
N LEU A 123 1.44 6.64 -10.68
CA LEU A 123 0.77 6.65 -9.39
C LEU A 123 1.47 5.73 -8.39
N LYS A 124 1.51 6.15 -7.13
CA LYS A 124 2.07 5.32 -6.05
C LYS A 124 1.07 4.24 -5.67
N SER A 125 1.58 3.03 -5.43
CA SER A 125 0.76 1.90 -5.00
C SER A 125 1.28 1.29 -3.69
N THR A 126 0.35 0.79 -2.89
CA THR A 126 0.63 0.13 -1.61
C THR A 126 -0.34 -1.01 -1.32
N GLY A 127 -0.17 -1.69 -0.19
CA GLY A 127 -1.20 -2.58 0.34
C GLY A 127 -0.69 -3.59 1.36
N GLY A 128 -1.65 -4.25 2.01
CA GLY A 128 -1.40 -5.31 2.99
C GLY A 128 -0.94 -6.61 2.34
N LEU A 129 0.36 -6.73 2.03
CA LEU A 129 0.93 -7.90 1.34
C LEU A 129 0.59 -9.22 2.05
N SER A 130 0.68 -9.25 3.39
CA SER A 130 0.44 -10.47 4.18
C SER A 130 -1.00 -11.01 4.09
N ASN A 131 -1.94 -10.23 3.55
CA ASN A 131 -3.31 -10.67 3.31
C ASN A 131 -3.37 -11.84 2.32
N ASN A 132 -2.48 -11.84 1.32
CA ASN A 132 -2.38 -12.90 0.34
C ASN A 132 -2.30 -14.30 0.98
N SER A 133 -1.45 -14.45 1.99
CA SER A 133 -1.18 -15.73 2.65
C SER A 133 -2.09 -16.04 3.85
N ASN A 134 -3.13 -15.24 4.11
CA ASN A 134 -4.05 -15.50 5.21
C ASN A 134 -4.73 -16.89 5.07
N GLY A 135 -4.80 -17.63 6.18
CA GLY A 135 -5.36 -18.98 6.21
C GLY A 135 -4.47 -20.08 5.60
N ALA A 136 -3.29 -19.74 5.08
CA ALA A 136 -2.24 -20.71 4.74
C ALA A 136 -1.49 -21.19 6.00
N PRO A 137 -0.86 -22.38 5.97
CA PRO A 137 0.04 -22.82 7.04
C PRO A 137 1.13 -21.78 7.35
N LYS A 138 1.38 -21.53 8.65
CA LYS A 138 2.34 -20.51 9.09
C LYS A 138 3.74 -20.67 8.45
N ALA A 139 4.18 -21.90 8.23
CA ALA A 139 5.47 -22.19 7.60
C ALA A 139 5.53 -21.82 6.10
N LEU A 140 4.39 -21.70 5.41
CA LEU A 140 4.34 -21.32 4.00
C LEU A 140 4.25 -19.80 3.80
N ARG A 141 3.71 -19.05 4.77
CA ARG A 141 3.48 -17.61 4.62
C ARG A 141 4.74 -16.81 4.25
N PRO A 142 5.89 -16.97 4.95
CA PRO A 142 7.13 -16.27 4.57
C PRO A 142 7.55 -16.55 3.12
N ILE A 143 7.35 -17.78 2.65
CA ILE A 143 7.71 -18.21 1.30
C ILE A 143 6.81 -17.52 0.27
N MET A 144 5.51 -17.54 0.50
CA MET A 144 4.50 -16.99 -0.40
C MET A 144 4.58 -15.46 -0.45
N ASP A 145 4.70 -14.81 0.70
CA ASP A 145 4.76 -13.35 0.79
C ASP A 145 6.06 -12.83 0.13
N SER A 146 7.18 -13.52 0.30
CA SER A 146 8.44 -13.19 -0.37
C SER A 146 8.36 -13.33 -1.89
N ALA A 147 7.77 -14.43 -2.39
CA ALA A 147 7.59 -14.60 -3.83
C ALA A 147 6.67 -13.50 -4.41
N LEU A 148 5.58 -13.18 -3.72
CA LEU A 148 4.64 -12.18 -4.19
C LEU A 148 5.21 -10.76 -4.15
N VAL A 149 5.98 -10.38 -3.12
CA VAL A 149 6.57 -9.03 -3.07
C VAL A 149 7.55 -8.81 -4.21
N ALA A 150 8.36 -9.82 -4.57
CA ALA A 150 9.28 -9.72 -5.69
C ALA A 150 8.52 -9.50 -7.01
N MET A 151 7.43 -10.24 -7.22
CA MET A 151 6.55 -10.05 -8.38
C MET A 151 5.91 -8.65 -8.39
N ALA A 152 5.42 -8.18 -7.24
CA ALA A 152 4.79 -6.87 -7.12
C ALA A 152 5.78 -5.71 -7.33
N MET A 153 7.00 -5.81 -6.78
CA MET A 153 8.08 -4.84 -7.01
C MET A 153 8.48 -4.80 -8.50
N MET A 154 8.45 -5.94 -9.19
CA MET A 154 8.68 -5.98 -10.64
C MET A 154 7.59 -5.21 -11.42
N GLN A 155 6.34 -5.26 -10.95
CA GLN A 155 5.24 -4.49 -11.54
C GLN A 155 5.22 -3.00 -11.15
N GLY A 156 6.09 -2.55 -10.26
CA GLY A 156 6.18 -1.15 -9.85
C GLY A 156 5.49 -0.82 -8.52
N LEU A 157 5.27 -1.81 -7.65
CA LEU A 157 4.78 -1.56 -6.29
C LEU A 157 5.71 -0.57 -5.57
N THR A 158 5.13 0.49 -4.99
CA THR A 158 5.91 1.57 -4.34
C THR A 158 6.18 1.29 -2.86
N SER A 159 5.20 0.72 -2.15
CA SER A 159 5.35 0.34 -0.73
C SER A 159 4.46 -0.85 -0.37
N ALA A 160 4.64 -1.42 0.82
CA ALA A 160 3.80 -2.51 1.30
C ALA A 160 3.69 -2.47 2.84
N ILE A 161 2.53 -2.86 3.37
CA ILE A 161 2.34 -3.15 4.79
C ILE A 161 2.72 -4.61 5.01
N VAL A 162 3.84 -4.83 5.72
CA VAL A 162 4.50 -6.13 5.87
C VAL A 162 4.90 -6.39 7.31
N ASN A 163 5.27 -7.65 7.62
CA ASN A 163 5.98 -7.98 8.85
C ASN A 163 7.49 -7.75 8.66
N PRO A 164 8.10 -6.69 9.23
CA PRO A 164 9.52 -6.43 9.07
C PRO A 164 10.41 -7.44 9.81
N ASN A 165 9.84 -8.27 10.70
CA ASN A 165 10.58 -9.34 11.38
C ASN A 165 10.65 -10.64 10.56
N ASP A 166 10.02 -10.70 9.39
CA ASP A 166 10.17 -11.82 8.48
C ASP A 166 11.48 -11.67 7.69
N GLN A 167 12.50 -12.41 8.11
CA GLN A 167 13.83 -12.34 7.51
C GLN A 167 13.81 -12.63 6.00
N ARG A 168 13.07 -13.67 5.56
CA ARG A 168 13.03 -14.04 4.15
C ARG A 168 12.39 -12.95 3.30
N LEU A 169 11.33 -12.34 3.81
CA LEU A 169 10.66 -11.22 3.14
C LEU A 169 11.61 -10.02 3.00
N MET A 170 12.29 -9.64 4.09
CA MET A 170 13.21 -8.51 4.07
C MET A 170 14.43 -8.76 3.17
N GLU A 171 15.01 -9.97 3.19
CA GLU A 171 16.09 -10.37 2.27
C GLU A 171 15.65 -10.25 0.81
N THR A 172 14.42 -10.67 0.51
CA THR A 172 13.85 -10.58 -0.85
C THR A 172 13.68 -9.14 -1.29
N ILE A 173 13.12 -8.27 -0.44
CA ILE A 173 12.94 -6.84 -0.74
C ILE A 173 14.29 -6.17 -1.01
N LYS A 174 15.27 -6.34 -0.12
CA LYS A 174 16.63 -5.78 -0.30
C LYS A 174 17.29 -6.28 -1.57
N SER A 175 17.12 -7.56 -1.91
CA SER A 175 17.65 -8.14 -3.15
C SER A 175 16.97 -7.53 -4.39
N CYS A 176 15.65 -7.34 -4.35
CA CYS A 176 14.92 -6.68 -5.42
C CYS A 176 15.38 -5.24 -5.63
N ASP A 177 15.69 -4.49 -4.57
CA ASP A 177 16.22 -3.12 -4.67
C ASP A 177 17.61 -3.06 -5.36
N ILE A 178 18.46 -4.06 -5.13
CA ILE A 178 19.72 -4.22 -5.89
C ILE A 178 19.42 -4.43 -7.38
N PHE A 179 18.55 -5.39 -7.73
CA PHE A 179 18.24 -5.69 -9.14
C PHE A 179 17.55 -4.54 -9.86
N LYS A 180 16.75 -3.75 -9.15
CA LYS A 180 16.10 -2.55 -9.69
C LYS A 180 17.01 -1.32 -9.72
N ASN A 181 18.28 -1.45 -9.32
CA ASN A 181 19.25 -0.36 -9.26
C ASN A 181 18.79 0.80 -8.35
N HIS A 182 18.00 0.49 -7.32
CA HIS A 182 17.63 1.45 -6.28
C HIS A 182 18.75 1.62 -5.25
N VAL A 183 19.54 0.57 -5.06
CA VAL A 183 20.69 0.53 -4.15
C VAL A 183 21.90 -0.04 -4.90
N LEU A 184 23.08 0.56 -4.69
CA LEU A 184 24.32 0.05 -5.29
C LEU A 184 24.70 -1.30 -4.68
N TYR A 185 25.21 -2.20 -5.52
CA TYR A 185 25.66 -3.52 -5.09
C TYR A 185 26.85 -3.45 -4.12
N SER A 186 26.78 -4.28 -3.09
CA SER A 186 27.88 -4.64 -2.18
C SER A 186 27.64 -6.05 -1.65
N ASP A 187 28.69 -6.81 -1.35
CA ASP A 187 28.56 -8.16 -0.79
C ASP A 187 27.77 -8.18 0.54
N SER A 188 27.73 -7.05 1.26
CA SER A 188 27.01 -6.88 2.54
C SER A 188 25.66 -6.16 2.39
N TYR A 189 25.04 -6.13 1.20
CA TYR A 189 23.81 -5.37 0.96
C TYR A 189 22.62 -5.77 1.87
N LEU A 190 22.64 -6.97 2.44
CA LEU A 190 21.63 -7.43 3.39
C LEU A 190 21.75 -6.80 4.79
N GLU A 191 22.90 -6.21 5.12
CA GLU A 191 23.19 -5.59 6.43
C GLU A 191 22.77 -4.12 6.50
N LEU A 192 22.36 -3.52 5.37
CA LEU A 192 21.86 -2.14 5.25
C LEU A 192 20.55 -1.90 5.99
#